data_AF-A0A1G9SGV5-F1
#
_entry.id   AF-A0A1G9SGV5-F1
#
_cell.length_a   1.000
_cell.length_b   1.000
_cell.length_c   1.000
_cell.angle_alpha   90.00
_cell.angle_beta   90.00
_cell.angle_gamma   90.00
#
_symmetry.space_group_name_H-M   'P 1'
#
loop_
_entity.id
_entity.type
_entity.pdbx_description
1 polymer ?
#
loop_
_entity_poly.entity_id
_entity_poly.type
_entity_poly.pdbx_seq_one_letter_code
_entity_poly.pdbx_strand_id
1 'polypeptide(L)'
;MLIVCIMLSVLNDSRRPAQVTLLCGVLGSAVLTGLVWLLGQRLHGVALLPDQGASWYYWKLPDPTLWTRASAWLGYAAHQLVSWWLIYYAQTRVRRYTTGLHPVNLVALALNGAFIALHEVQTQVFYDGLAQDVSIFSSQGSVVLLLVFVLLMENRRRGLLLTWPAPISAEVVRFARRYHGYLFSWAAIYTFWYHPMESTSGHLIGFFYMFLLILQSSLMFTAAHTNRWWTLTLEVLVAVHGTLVAVMNSGPDGMWPMFLFGFVAVFVLTQMHGVGLTAAARWWITGAFAATTVLVYSWRGFDKIGEIIRIPAVEYLLVAVLALLVWAVARTTQAIRR
;
A
#
# COMPACT_ATOMS: atom_id res chain seq x y z
N MET A 1 23.47 -3.10 -36.72
CA MET A 1 24.26 -2.98 -35.46
C MET A 1 23.63 -2.06 -34.41
N LEU A 2 23.08 -0.90 -34.77
CA LEU A 2 22.49 0.05 -33.79
C LEU A 2 21.25 -0.52 -33.04
N ILE A 3 20.40 -1.30 -33.71
CA ILE A 3 19.18 -1.90 -33.11
C ILE A 3 19.53 -3.00 -32.11
N VAL A 4 20.62 -3.74 -32.33
CA VAL A 4 21.12 -4.78 -31.42
C VAL A 4 21.76 -4.16 -30.17
N CYS A 5 22.46 -3.03 -30.30
CA CYS A 5 22.94 -2.27 -29.14
C CYS A 5 21.81 -1.66 -28.28
N ILE A 6 20.67 -1.30 -28.88
CA ILE A 6 19.50 -0.80 -28.13
C ILE A 6 18.79 -1.96 -27.40
N MET A 7 18.66 -3.15 -28.01
CA MET A 7 18.15 -4.33 -27.31
C MET A 7 19.10 -4.85 -26.22
N LEU A 8 20.42 -4.76 -26.42
CA LEU A 8 21.41 -5.15 -25.40
C LEU A 8 21.51 -4.13 -24.25
N SER A 9 21.14 -2.87 -24.47
CA SER A 9 21.01 -1.87 -23.39
C SER A 9 19.82 -2.18 -22.44
N VAL A 10 18.80 -2.89 -22.95
CA VAL A 10 17.64 -3.35 -22.15
C VAL A 10 18.00 -4.57 -21.27
N LEU A 11 19.06 -5.29 -21.61
CA LEU A 11 19.55 -6.47 -20.89
C LEU A 11 20.80 -6.12 -20.08
N ASN A 12 20.69 -5.10 -19.23
CA ASN A 12 21.68 -4.89 -18.19
C ASN A 12 21.63 -6.09 -17.23
N ASP A 13 22.70 -6.87 -17.13
CA ASP A 13 22.78 -8.16 -16.41
C ASP A 13 22.39 -8.02 -14.92
N SER A 14 22.55 -6.81 -14.38
CA SER A 14 22.14 -6.41 -13.02
C SER A 14 20.62 -6.28 -12.81
N ARG A 15 19.81 -6.14 -13.89
CA ARG A 15 18.35 -5.96 -13.81
C ARG A 15 17.56 -7.28 -13.86
N ARG A 16 18.12 -8.32 -14.48
CA ARG A 16 17.47 -9.63 -14.62
C ARG A 16 17.15 -10.28 -13.28
N PRO A 17 18.05 -10.31 -12.27
CA PRO A 17 17.76 -10.91 -10.97
C PRO A 17 16.58 -10.22 -10.27
N ALA A 18 16.55 -8.88 -10.28
CA ALA A 18 15.47 -8.11 -9.65
C ALA A 18 14.11 -8.37 -10.32
N GLN A 19 14.07 -8.48 -11.66
CA GLN A 19 12.82 -8.80 -12.39
C GLN A 19 12.31 -10.20 -12.06
N VAL A 20 13.21 -11.20 -12.02
CA VAL A 20 12.84 -12.57 -11.65
C VAL A 20 12.32 -12.61 -10.21
N THR A 21 13.00 -11.95 -9.26
CA THR A 21 12.53 -11.85 -7.87
C THR A 21 11.13 -11.25 -7.78
N LEU A 22 10.86 -10.14 -8.50
CA LEU A 22 9.54 -9.51 -8.50
C LEU A 22 8.49 -10.42 -9.13
N LEU A 23 8.80 -11.07 -10.27
CA LEU A 23 7.86 -11.99 -10.91
C LEU A 23 7.51 -13.17 -10.00
N CYS A 24 8.51 -13.81 -9.40
CA CYS A 24 8.29 -14.90 -8.45
C CYS A 24 7.48 -14.43 -7.24
N GLY A 25 7.76 -13.23 -6.71
CA GLY A 25 7.00 -12.68 -5.60
C GLY A 25 5.55 -12.34 -5.95
N VAL A 26 5.29 -11.82 -7.16
CA VAL A 26 3.94 -11.56 -7.67
C VAL A 26 3.18 -12.87 -7.86
N LEU A 27 3.80 -13.87 -8.48
CA LEU A 27 3.19 -15.20 -8.64
C LEU A 27 2.93 -15.86 -7.29
N GLY A 28 3.87 -15.79 -6.35
CA GLY A 28 3.69 -16.27 -4.99
C GLY A 28 2.54 -15.57 -4.27
N SER A 29 2.43 -14.24 -4.42
CA SER A 29 1.30 -13.46 -3.86
C SER A 29 -0.03 -13.90 -4.47
N ALA A 30 -0.09 -14.14 -5.79
CA ALA A 30 -1.29 -14.62 -6.46
C ALA A 30 -1.68 -16.04 -6.00
N VAL A 31 -0.71 -16.94 -5.80
CA VAL A 31 -0.95 -18.28 -5.26
C VAL A 31 -1.48 -18.18 -3.83
N LEU A 32 -0.88 -17.35 -2.97
CA LEU A 32 -1.36 -17.12 -1.61
C LEU A 32 -2.79 -16.58 -1.62
N THR A 33 -3.12 -15.60 -2.46
CA THR A 33 -4.50 -15.10 -2.62
C THR A 33 -5.45 -16.21 -3.10
N GLY A 34 -5.00 -17.07 -4.02
CA GLY A 34 -5.77 -18.24 -4.45
C GLY A 34 -6.05 -19.22 -3.31
N LEU A 35 -5.11 -19.37 -2.37
CA LEU A 35 -5.32 -20.16 -1.15
C LEU A 35 -6.34 -19.50 -0.21
N VAL A 36 -6.28 -18.17 -0.04
CA VAL A 36 -7.31 -17.42 0.73
C VAL A 36 -8.69 -17.64 0.13
N TRP A 37 -8.81 -17.56 -1.21
CA TRP A 37 -10.08 -17.83 -1.88
C TRP A 37 -10.58 -19.25 -1.64
N LEU A 38 -9.70 -20.25 -1.79
CA LEU A 38 -10.04 -21.66 -1.64
C LEU A 38 -10.44 -22.01 -0.21
N LEU A 39 -9.66 -21.58 0.78
CA LEU A 39 -9.91 -21.86 2.19
C LEU A 39 -11.07 -21.02 2.72
N GLY A 40 -11.21 -19.78 2.24
CA GLY A 40 -12.32 -18.89 2.57
C GLY A 40 -13.70 -19.41 2.14
N GLN A 41 -13.78 -20.40 1.25
CA GLN A 41 -15.05 -21.09 0.95
C GLN A 41 -15.67 -21.74 2.21
N ARG A 42 -14.86 -22.07 3.22
CA ARG A 42 -15.31 -22.63 4.49
C ARG A 42 -15.90 -21.58 5.44
N LEU A 43 -15.62 -20.31 5.19
CA LEU A 43 -16.14 -19.20 6.00
C LEU A 43 -17.56 -18.80 5.58
N HIS A 44 -18.07 -19.38 4.49
CA HIS A 44 -19.45 -19.19 4.07
C HIS A 44 -20.43 -19.70 5.15
N GLY A 45 -21.34 -18.81 5.57
CA GLY A 45 -22.34 -19.12 6.59
C GLY A 45 -21.94 -18.75 8.02
N VAL A 46 -20.77 -18.13 8.23
CA VAL A 46 -20.48 -17.47 9.52
C VAL A 46 -21.53 -16.38 9.75
N ALA A 47 -22.20 -16.43 10.91
CA ALA A 47 -23.19 -15.44 11.30
C ALA A 47 -22.50 -14.13 11.67
N LEU A 48 -22.90 -13.03 11.03
CA LEU A 48 -22.33 -11.70 11.21
C LEU A 48 -23.36 -10.73 11.77
N LEU A 49 -22.85 -9.66 12.36
CA LEU A 49 -23.68 -8.54 12.79
C LEU A 49 -24.29 -7.80 11.58
N PRO A 50 -25.50 -7.22 11.74
CA PRO A 50 -26.08 -6.40 10.68
C PRO A 50 -25.19 -5.20 10.39
N ASP A 51 -25.21 -4.75 9.13
CA ASP A 51 -24.54 -3.51 8.77
C ASP A 51 -25.18 -2.31 9.50
N GLN A 52 -24.33 -1.45 10.07
CA GLN A 52 -24.74 -0.24 10.81
C GLN A 52 -24.36 1.05 10.08
N GLY A 53 -23.90 0.96 8.83
CA GLY A 53 -23.60 2.11 7.96
C GLY A 53 -22.11 2.45 7.87
N ALA A 54 -21.80 3.66 7.43
CA ALA A 54 -20.48 4.01 6.88
C ALA A 54 -19.27 3.85 7.82
N SER A 55 -19.47 3.90 9.14
CA SER A 55 -18.41 3.70 10.14
C SER A 55 -18.32 2.27 10.67
N TRP A 56 -19.22 1.39 10.22
CA TRP A 56 -19.30 0.01 10.65
C TRP A 56 -18.45 -0.88 9.75
N TYR A 57 -17.77 -1.85 10.36
CA TYR A 57 -17.09 -2.90 9.62
C TYR A 57 -17.90 -4.19 9.75
N TYR A 58 -18.39 -4.69 8.61
CA TYR A 58 -19.40 -5.74 8.53
C TYR A 58 -18.92 -7.13 9.02
N TRP A 59 -17.68 -7.50 8.73
CA TRP A 59 -17.13 -8.84 9.04
C TRP A 59 -16.67 -8.95 10.50
N LYS A 60 -17.63 -8.95 11.42
CA LYS A 60 -17.44 -9.08 12.87
C LYS A 60 -18.31 -10.19 13.43
N LEU A 61 -17.75 -11.03 14.31
CA LEU A 61 -18.56 -11.98 15.07
C LEU A 61 -19.53 -11.25 16.02
N PRO A 62 -20.75 -11.77 16.21
CA PRO A 62 -21.71 -11.23 17.18
C PRO A 62 -21.26 -11.43 18.63
N ASP A 63 -20.62 -12.56 18.92
CA ASP A 63 -20.22 -12.96 20.27
C ASP A 63 -18.69 -13.19 20.37
N PRO A 64 -17.87 -12.12 20.29
CA PRO A 64 -16.42 -12.24 20.36
C PRO A 64 -15.98 -12.74 21.75
N THR A 65 -15.11 -13.73 21.77
CA THR A 65 -14.51 -14.26 23.01
C THR A 65 -13.13 -13.63 23.27
N LEU A 66 -12.58 -13.83 24.48
CA LEU A 66 -11.20 -13.47 24.77
C LEU A 66 -10.22 -14.03 23.73
N TRP A 67 -10.40 -15.28 23.30
CA TRP A 67 -9.49 -15.96 22.38
C TRP A 67 -9.59 -15.44 20.95
N THR A 68 -10.80 -15.12 20.48
CA THR A 68 -10.98 -14.53 19.14
C THR A 68 -10.18 -13.23 19.01
N ARG A 69 -10.35 -12.31 19.96
CA ARG A 69 -9.65 -11.02 20.01
C ARG A 69 -8.15 -11.17 20.29
N ALA A 70 -7.79 -11.99 21.27
CA ALA A 70 -6.38 -12.20 21.64
C ALA A 70 -5.58 -12.84 20.48
N SER A 71 -6.18 -13.77 19.73
CA SER A 71 -5.50 -14.40 18.59
C SER A 71 -5.09 -13.37 17.51
N ALA A 72 -5.99 -12.43 17.17
CA ALA A 72 -5.70 -11.35 16.23
C ALA A 72 -4.65 -10.37 16.77
N TRP A 73 -4.80 -9.90 18.01
CA TRP A 73 -3.84 -8.95 18.61
C TRP A 73 -2.44 -9.54 18.83
N LEU A 74 -2.35 -10.79 19.28
CA LEU A 74 -1.06 -11.47 19.46
C LEU A 74 -0.40 -11.76 18.11
N GLY A 75 -1.19 -12.18 17.11
CA GLY A 75 -0.71 -12.35 15.74
C GLY A 75 -0.16 -11.05 15.14
N TYR A 76 -0.92 -9.96 15.26
CA TYR A 76 -0.50 -8.62 14.86
C TYR A 76 0.78 -8.17 15.58
N ALA A 77 0.80 -8.24 16.91
CA ALA A 77 1.94 -7.79 17.71
C ALA A 77 3.21 -8.58 17.39
N ALA A 78 3.11 -9.91 17.28
CA ALA A 78 4.22 -10.77 16.91
C ALA A 78 4.73 -10.45 15.50
N HIS A 79 3.83 -10.31 14.51
CA HIS A 79 4.20 -9.97 13.14
C HIS A 79 4.89 -8.59 13.09
N GLN A 80 4.35 -7.61 13.82
CA GLN A 80 4.89 -6.26 13.86
C GLN A 80 6.29 -6.21 14.49
N LEU A 81 6.49 -6.88 15.61
CA LEU A 81 7.78 -6.92 16.31
C LEU A 81 8.85 -7.62 15.46
N VAL A 82 8.50 -8.74 14.81
CA VAL A 82 9.40 -9.43 13.88
C VAL A 82 9.76 -8.53 12.70
N SER A 83 8.79 -7.83 12.12
CA SER A 83 9.03 -6.91 11.01
C SER A 83 9.95 -5.76 11.41
N TRP A 84 9.71 -5.12 12.56
CA TRP A 84 10.59 -4.06 13.07
C TRP A 84 11.99 -4.57 13.41
N TRP A 85 12.10 -5.79 13.96
CA TRP A 85 13.40 -6.42 14.18
C TRP A 85 14.15 -6.66 12.87
N LEU A 86 13.48 -7.17 11.82
CA LEU A 86 14.07 -7.37 10.49
C LEU A 86 14.55 -6.05 9.89
N ILE A 87 13.75 -4.98 10.00
CA ILE A 87 14.11 -3.63 9.53
C ILE A 87 15.33 -3.12 10.30
N TYR A 88 15.32 -3.21 11.62
CA TYR A 88 16.44 -2.81 12.47
C TYR A 88 17.71 -3.57 12.13
N TYR A 89 17.62 -4.89 11.97
CA TYR A 89 18.73 -5.75 11.58
C TYR A 89 19.28 -5.32 10.20
N ALA A 90 18.42 -5.15 9.20
CA ALA A 90 18.83 -4.75 7.85
C ALA A 90 19.53 -3.38 7.86
N GLN A 91 18.97 -2.40 8.59
CA GLN A 91 19.53 -1.05 8.72
C GLN A 91 20.87 -1.01 9.48
N THR A 92 21.10 -1.92 10.41
CA THR A 92 22.33 -1.94 11.24
C THR A 92 23.42 -2.85 10.70
N ARG A 93 23.06 -3.94 10.02
CA ARG A 93 24.01 -4.99 9.59
C ARG A 93 24.19 -5.11 8.08
N VAL A 94 23.16 -4.88 7.26
CA VAL A 94 23.27 -5.06 5.79
C VAL A 94 23.81 -3.81 5.11
N ARG A 95 23.14 -2.66 5.29
CA ARG A 95 23.59 -1.30 4.89
C ARG A 95 24.03 -1.08 3.43
N ARG A 96 23.92 -2.07 2.54
CA ARG A 96 24.34 -1.99 1.14
C ARG A 96 23.29 -2.54 0.19
N TYR A 97 23.11 -1.88 -0.93
CA TYR A 97 22.20 -2.34 -1.98
C TYR A 97 22.84 -3.46 -2.82
N THR A 98 22.03 -4.44 -3.22
CA THR A 98 22.42 -5.52 -4.14
C THR A 98 21.37 -5.73 -5.22
N THR A 99 21.74 -6.39 -6.31
CA THR A 99 20.82 -6.74 -7.41
C THR A 99 19.99 -7.97 -7.11
N GLY A 100 20.49 -8.88 -6.28
CA GLY A 100 19.81 -10.11 -5.82
C GLY A 100 19.17 -9.98 -4.44
N LEU A 101 19.00 -11.12 -3.77
CA LEU A 101 18.50 -11.18 -2.39
C LEU A 101 19.67 -11.32 -1.41
N HIS A 102 19.60 -10.59 -0.28
CA HIS A 102 20.40 -10.88 0.91
C HIS A 102 19.79 -12.06 1.68
N PRO A 103 20.57 -12.76 2.52
CA PRO A 103 20.03 -13.79 3.42
C PRO A 103 18.88 -13.26 4.30
N VAL A 104 18.97 -12.02 4.79
CA VAL A 104 17.87 -11.42 5.58
C VAL A 104 16.58 -11.27 4.76
N ASN A 105 16.65 -11.10 3.44
CA ASN A 105 15.46 -11.02 2.61
C ASN A 105 14.77 -12.39 2.52
N LEU A 106 15.54 -13.48 2.44
CA LEU A 106 14.99 -14.84 2.47
C LEU A 106 14.32 -15.13 3.82
N VAL A 107 14.95 -14.72 4.92
CA VAL A 107 14.37 -14.82 6.26
C VAL A 107 13.09 -13.99 6.37
N ALA A 108 13.09 -12.76 5.84
CA ALA A 108 11.91 -11.90 5.83
C ALA A 108 10.77 -12.52 5.01
N LEU A 109 11.06 -13.05 3.82
CA LEU A 109 10.07 -13.76 2.99
C LEU A 109 9.48 -14.98 3.72
N ALA A 110 10.32 -15.79 4.36
CA ALA A 110 9.89 -16.97 5.09
C ALA A 110 9.03 -16.61 6.31
N LEU A 111 9.45 -15.63 7.12
CA LEU A 111 8.71 -15.21 8.32
C LEU A 111 7.39 -14.53 7.96
N ASN A 112 7.39 -13.63 6.96
CA ASN A 112 6.15 -13.02 6.48
C ASN A 112 5.21 -14.08 5.88
N GLY A 113 5.73 -15.04 5.12
CA GLY A 113 4.94 -16.18 4.62
C GLY A 113 4.34 -17.03 5.74
N ALA A 114 5.10 -17.28 6.81
CA ALA A 114 4.61 -17.96 8.00
C ALA A 114 3.51 -17.16 8.71
N PHE A 115 3.62 -15.83 8.81
CA PHE A 115 2.56 -14.99 9.38
C PHE A 115 1.31 -14.94 8.50
N ILE A 116 1.46 -14.99 7.16
CA ILE A 116 0.31 -15.11 6.26
C ILE A 116 -0.43 -16.43 6.50
N ALA A 117 0.30 -17.55 6.57
CA ALA A 117 -0.28 -18.84 6.89
C ALA A 117 -0.90 -18.88 8.30
N LEU A 118 -0.24 -18.26 9.28
CA LEU A 118 -0.75 -18.16 10.64
C LEU A 118 -2.06 -17.36 10.69
N HIS A 119 -2.13 -16.23 9.98
CA HIS A 119 -3.33 -15.41 9.93
C HIS A 119 -4.48 -16.17 9.24
N GLU A 120 -4.19 -16.94 8.20
CA GLU A 120 -5.18 -17.79 7.55
C GLU A 120 -5.71 -18.84 8.54
N VAL A 121 -4.83 -19.57 9.24
CA VAL A 121 -5.25 -20.52 10.28
C VAL A 121 -6.03 -19.83 11.40
N GLN A 122 -5.60 -18.63 11.81
CA GLN A 122 -6.30 -17.83 12.81
C GLN A 122 -7.72 -17.48 12.35
N THR A 123 -7.91 -17.06 11.11
CA THR A 123 -9.24 -16.78 10.55
C THR A 123 -10.09 -18.05 10.51
N GLN A 124 -9.52 -19.19 10.10
CA GLN A 124 -10.27 -20.45 10.04
C GLN A 124 -10.71 -20.98 11.41
N VAL A 125 -9.97 -20.67 12.49
CA VAL A 125 -10.26 -21.15 13.85
C VAL A 125 -11.07 -20.15 14.66
N PHE A 126 -10.79 -18.86 14.53
CA PHE A 126 -11.31 -17.79 15.39
C PHE A 126 -12.11 -16.72 14.65
N TYR A 127 -12.01 -16.67 13.32
CA TYR A 127 -12.65 -15.69 12.45
C TYR A 127 -12.21 -14.24 12.65
N ASP A 128 -12.45 -13.62 13.81
CA ASP A 128 -12.27 -12.17 14.03
C ASP A 128 -10.87 -11.63 13.68
N GLY A 129 -10.83 -10.36 13.27
CA GLY A 129 -9.60 -9.56 13.13
C GLY A 129 -9.56 -8.38 14.12
N LEU A 130 -8.56 -7.50 13.99
CA LEU A 130 -8.46 -6.32 14.87
C LEU A 130 -9.67 -5.40 14.76
N ALA A 131 -10.41 -5.45 13.66
CA ALA A 131 -11.64 -4.68 13.44
C ALA A 131 -12.65 -4.82 14.57
N GLN A 132 -12.63 -5.93 15.32
CA GLN A 132 -13.51 -6.12 16.47
C GLN A 132 -13.34 -5.01 17.52
N ASP A 133 -12.11 -4.52 17.68
CA ASP A 133 -11.72 -3.58 18.74
C ASP A 133 -11.41 -2.16 18.26
N VAL A 134 -11.25 -1.96 16.95
CA VAL A 134 -10.78 -0.69 16.39
C VAL A 134 -11.63 -0.22 15.20
N SER A 135 -11.69 1.10 15.02
CA SER A 135 -12.52 1.74 14.00
C SER A 135 -12.07 1.40 12.57
N ILE A 136 -12.99 1.35 11.62
CA ILE A 136 -12.64 1.26 10.18
C ILE A 136 -11.75 2.43 9.73
N PHE A 137 -11.92 3.60 10.35
CA PHE A 137 -11.12 4.79 10.04
C PHE A 137 -9.66 4.65 10.48
N SER A 138 -9.33 3.82 11.47
CA SER A 138 -7.92 3.63 11.84
C SER A 138 -7.19 2.79 10.80
N SER A 139 -7.84 1.76 10.24
CA SER A 139 -7.29 0.98 9.12
C SER A 139 -7.11 1.86 7.89
N GLN A 140 -8.17 2.58 7.48
CA GLN A 140 -8.11 3.54 6.36
C GLN A 140 -7.03 4.61 6.58
N GLY A 141 -6.96 5.18 7.79
CA GLY A 141 -5.97 6.19 8.15
C GLY A 141 -4.53 5.68 8.03
N SER A 142 -4.28 4.40 8.34
CA SER A 142 -2.95 3.80 8.19
C SER A 142 -2.49 3.74 6.73
N VAL A 143 -3.40 3.39 5.81
CA VAL A 143 -3.13 3.36 4.35
C VAL A 143 -2.91 4.77 3.82
N VAL A 144 -3.78 5.72 4.19
CA VAL A 144 -3.64 7.13 3.80
C VAL A 144 -2.30 7.68 4.29
N LEU A 145 -1.91 7.39 5.53
CA LEU A 145 -0.64 7.85 6.08
C LEU A 145 0.56 7.26 5.31
N LEU A 146 0.50 5.98 4.91
CA LEU A 146 1.53 5.37 4.04
C LEU A 146 1.64 6.13 2.70
N LEU A 147 0.52 6.36 2.00
CA LEU A 147 0.51 7.04 0.70
C LEU A 147 1.07 8.46 0.80
N VAL A 148 0.61 9.23 1.78
CA VAL A 148 1.06 10.60 2.06
C VAL A 148 2.57 10.61 2.35
N PHE A 149 3.06 9.64 3.11
CA PHE A 149 4.48 9.55 3.43
C PHE A 149 5.31 9.19 2.18
N VAL A 150 4.80 8.36 1.26
CA VAL A 150 5.40 8.13 -0.05
C VAL A 150 5.46 9.43 -0.86
N LEU A 151 4.37 10.20 -0.95
CA LEU A 151 4.36 11.51 -1.62
C LEU A 151 5.44 12.45 -1.04
N LEU A 152 5.57 12.51 0.29
CA LEU A 152 6.58 13.31 0.97
C LEU A 152 8.01 12.87 0.62
N MET A 153 8.30 11.57 0.62
CA MET A 153 9.63 11.05 0.29
C MET A 153 10.01 11.28 -1.18
N GLU A 154 9.03 11.26 -2.07
CA GLU A 154 9.20 11.31 -3.52
C GLU A 154 9.06 12.73 -4.09
N ASN A 155 8.60 13.70 -3.28
CA ASN A 155 8.41 15.12 -3.65
C ASN A 155 9.56 15.69 -4.49
N ARG A 156 10.81 15.47 -4.08
CA ARG A 156 11.98 16.01 -4.80
C ARG A 156 12.28 15.33 -6.14
N ARG A 157 11.88 14.08 -6.30
CA ARG A 157 12.15 13.30 -7.50
C ARG A 157 11.10 13.53 -8.57
N ARG A 158 9.82 13.62 -8.18
CA ARG A 158 8.70 13.67 -9.12
C ARG A 158 7.82 14.91 -9.04
N GLY A 159 8.03 15.80 -8.06
CA GLY A 159 7.11 16.89 -7.74
C GLY A 159 5.95 16.43 -6.85
N LEU A 160 5.17 17.37 -6.33
CA LEU A 160 3.82 17.09 -5.79
C LEU A 160 2.73 17.49 -6.78
N LEU A 161 2.95 18.54 -7.56
CA LEU A 161 2.05 18.98 -8.63
C LEU A 161 2.82 19.09 -9.93
N LEU A 162 2.49 18.22 -10.89
CA LEU A 162 3.26 17.98 -12.11
C LEU A 162 4.72 17.69 -11.76
N THR A 163 5.66 18.49 -12.28
CA THR A 163 7.09 18.39 -11.95
C THR A 163 7.53 19.39 -10.87
N TRP A 164 6.59 20.09 -10.22
CA TRP A 164 6.91 21.11 -9.24
C TRP A 164 7.00 20.52 -7.82
N PRO A 165 8.19 20.58 -7.18
CA PRO A 165 8.34 20.13 -5.81
C PRO A 165 7.81 21.18 -4.84
N ALA A 166 7.13 20.73 -3.79
CA ALA A 166 6.83 21.59 -2.64
C ALA A 166 8.13 21.92 -1.88
N PRO A 167 8.20 23.08 -1.19
CA PRO A 167 9.39 23.55 -0.48
C PRO A 167 9.66 22.80 0.84
N ILE A 168 9.79 21.47 0.76
CA ILE A 168 10.06 20.58 1.90
C ILE A 168 11.59 20.46 2.09
N SER A 169 12.04 20.64 3.33
CA SER A 169 13.46 20.63 3.66
C SER A 169 14.10 19.26 3.41
N ALA A 170 15.41 19.26 3.13
CA ALA A 170 16.16 18.04 2.85
C ALA A 170 16.20 17.12 4.08
N GLU A 171 16.18 17.71 5.26
CA GLU A 171 16.17 17.01 6.53
C GLU A 171 14.89 16.21 6.75
N VAL A 172 13.72 16.81 6.49
CA VAL A 172 12.42 16.14 6.59
C VAL A 172 12.37 14.94 5.64
N VAL A 173 12.80 15.11 4.39
CA VAL A 173 12.83 14.02 3.41
C VAL A 173 13.82 12.92 3.81
N ARG A 174 14.99 13.26 4.36
CA ARG A 174 15.96 12.27 4.88
C ARG A 174 15.41 11.50 6.07
N PHE A 175 14.74 12.18 7.01
CA PHE A 175 14.07 11.52 8.13
C PHE A 175 13.04 10.53 7.61
N ALA A 176 12.18 10.97 6.69
CA ALA A 176 11.17 10.13 6.10
C ALA A 176 11.78 8.88 5.45
N ARG A 177 12.75 9.06 4.56
CA ARG A 177 13.47 7.94 3.91
C ARG A 177 14.16 7.00 4.89
N ARG A 178 14.65 7.48 6.03
CA ARG A 178 15.31 6.64 7.03
C ARG A 178 14.32 5.78 7.81
N TYR A 179 13.14 6.29 8.12
CA TYR A 179 12.19 5.64 9.02
C TYR A 179 10.95 5.06 8.33
N HIS A 180 10.79 5.28 7.01
CA HIS A 180 9.63 4.80 6.25
C HIS A 180 9.33 3.32 6.47
N GLY A 181 10.37 2.47 6.54
CA GLY A 181 10.18 1.02 6.72
C GLY A 181 9.36 0.67 7.95
N TYR A 182 9.57 1.36 9.08
CA TYR A 182 8.83 1.10 10.32
C TYR A 182 7.37 1.53 10.22
N LEU A 183 7.11 2.68 9.60
CA LEU A 183 5.76 3.19 9.37
C LEU A 183 5.01 2.33 8.35
N PHE A 184 5.69 1.94 7.26
CA PHE A 184 5.08 1.19 6.16
C PHE A 184 4.79 -0.23 6.60
N SER A 185 5.68 -0.85 7.37
CA SER A 185 5.39 -2.17 7.95
C SER A 185 4.25 -2.10 8.95
N TRP A 186 4.19 -1.05 9.79
CA TRP A 186 3.04 -0.83 10.68
C TRP A 186 1.73 -0.73 9.90
N ALA A 187 1.63 0.17 8.92
CA ALA A 187 0.41 0.34 8.14
C ALA A 187 0.02 -0.95 7.40
N ALA A 188 1.01 -1.63 6.80
CA ALA A 188 0.76 -2.87 6.07
C ALA A 188 0.31 -4.02 6.99
N ILE A 189 1.03 -4.29 8.08
CA ILE A 189 0.73 -5.40 8.99
C ILE A 189 -0.54 -5.12 9.78
N TYR A 190 -0.78 -3.86 10.18
CA TYR A 190 -2.01 -3.46 10.84
C TYR A 190 -3.22 -3.69 9.95
N THR A 191 -3.19 -3.21 8.70
CA THR A 191 -4.26 -3.45 7.72
C THR A 191 -4.42 -4.95 7.44
N PHE A 192 -3.31 -5.69 7.33
CA PHE A 192 -3.34 -7.13 7.08
C PHE A 192 -4.09 -7.90 8.17
N TRP A 193 -3.82 -7.63 9.46
CA TRP A 193 -4.51 -8.27 10.59
C TRP A 193 -5.84 -7.60 10.98
N TYR A 194 -6.17 -6.45 10.39
CA TYR A 194 -7.43 -5.75 10.69
C TYR A 194 -8.64 -6.59 10.27
N HIS A 195 -8.55 -7.23 9.10
CA HIS A 195 -9.65 -7.98 8.50
C HIS A 195 -9.47 -9.49 8.74
N PRO A 196 -10.56 -10.26 8.99
CA PRO A 196 -10.53 -11.70 8.73
C PRO A 196 -10.10 -11.98 7.28
N MET A 197 -9.48 -13.14 7.04
CA MET A 197 -9.09 -13.62 5.70
C MET A 197 -10.28 -14.11 4.87
N GLU A 198 -11.25 -13.20 4.66
CA GLU A 198 -12.47 -13.41 3.89
C GLU A 198 -12.23 -13.52 2.38
N SER A 199 -13.15 -14.20 1.67
CA SER A 199 -12.98 -14.54 0.25
C SER A 199 -13.84 -13.73 -0.73
N THR A 200 -14.48 -12.65 -0.25
CA THR A 200 -15.17 -11.70 -1.14
C THR A 200 -14.19 -11.01 -2.11
N SER A 201 -14.69 -10.51 -3.24
CA SER A 201 -13.84 -9.90 -4.27
C SER A 201 -13.00 -8.73 -3.76
N GLY A 202 -13.57 -7.85 -2.91
CA GLY A 202 -12.85 -6.75 -2.28
C GLY A 202 -11.75 -7.20 -1.32
N HIS A 203 -11.98 -8.30 -0.59
CA HIS A 203 -10.96 -8.89 0.28
C HIS A 203 -9.84 -9.55 -0.53
N LEU A 204 -10.15 -10.32 -1.57
CA LEU A 204 -9.12 -11.01 -2.36
C LEU A 204 -8.16 -10.04 -3.06
N ILE A 205 -8.68 -8.98 -3.69
CA ILE A 205 -7.81 -7.96 -4.28
C ILE A 205 -7.04 -7.18 -3.22
N GLY A 206 -7.65 -6.97 -2.04
CA GLY A 206 -7.01 -6.40 -0.87
C GLY A 206 -5.83 -7.25 -0.41
N PHE A 207 -6.04 -8.55 -0.13
CA PHE A 207 -4.99 -9.47 0.28
C PHE A 207 -3.90 -9.62 -0.76
N PHE A 208 -4.25 -9.70 -2.06
CA PHE A 208 -3.24 -9.67 -3.11
C PHE A 208 -2.36 -8.43 -2.99
N TYR A 209 -2.97 -7.24 -2.87
CA TYR A 209 -2.21 -6.00 -2.71
C TYR A 209 -1.39 -5.98 -1.41
N MET A 210 -1.94 -6.45 -0.29
CA MET A 210 -1.22 -6.57 0.98
C MET A 210 -0.01 -7.50 0.87
N PHE A 211 -0.13 -8.62 0.18
CA PHE A 211 0.98 -9.54 -0.07
C PHE A 211 2.06 -8.90 -0.92
N LEU A 212 1.71 -8.07 -1.90
CA LEU A 212 2.70 -7.30 -2.68
C LEU A 212 3.41 -6.23 -1.81
N LEU A 213 2.70 -5.57 -0.88
CA LEU A 213 3.32 -4.63 0.07
C LEU A 213 4.24 -5.35 1.07
N ILE A 214 3.84 -6.51 1.57
CA ILE A 214 4.65 -7.35 2.46
C ILE A 214 5.87 -7.91 1.71
N LEU A 215 5.72 -8.31 0.44
CA LEU A 215 6.82 -8.64 -0.45
C LEU A 215 7.78 -7.45 -0.57
N GLN A 216 7.28 -6.25 -0.86
CA GLN A 216 8.10 -5.03 -0.93
C GLN A 216 8.85 -4.78 0.38
N SER A 217 8.23 -5.04 1.53
CA SER A 217 8.87 -4.95 2.85
C SER A 217 9.99 -5.99 3.04
N SER A 218 9.88 -7.16 2.42
CA SER A 218 10.87 -8.23 2.50
C SER A 218 12.11 -7.96 1.62
N LEU A 219 12.01 -7.04 0.66
CA LEU A 219 13.04 -6.75 -0.33
C LEU A 219 14.03 -5.65 0.09
N MET A 220 14.10 -5.29 1.38
CA MET A 220 15.01 -4.25 1.90
C MET A 220 16.43 -4.34 1.33
N PHE A 221 16.98 -3.19 0.93
CA PHE A 221 18.33 -3.07 0.35
C PHE A 221 18.58 -3.90 -0.91
N THR A 222 17.54 -4.11 -1.73
CA THR A 222 17.67 -4.69 -3.07
C THR A 222 17.33 -3.67 -4.16
N ALA A 223 17.81 -3.91 -5.38
CA ALA A 223 17.43 -3.14 -6.56
C ALA A 223 15.92 -3.26 -6.87
N ALA A 224 15.30 -4.39 -6.53
CA ALA A 224 13.86 -4.60 -6.67
C ALA A 224 13.05 -3.64 -5.78
N HIS A 225 13.47 -3.44 -4.53
CA HIS A 225 12.80 -2.53 -3.58
C HIS A 225 12.82 -1.06 -4.01
N THR A 226 13.81 -0.65 -4.79
CA THR A 226 13.92 0.74 -5.31
C THR A 226 13.52 0.84 -6.78
N ASN A 227 12.97 -0.22 -7.36
CA ASN A 227 12.55 -0.21 -8.76
C ASN A 227 11.34 0.72 -8.94
N ARG A 228 11.54 1.81 -9.69
CA ARG A 228 10.53 2.87 -9.89
C ARG A 228 9.20 2.38 -10.47
N TRP A 229 9.24 1.36 -11.33
CA TRP A 229 8.02 0.83 -11.96
C TRP A 229 7.28 -0.08 -10.99
N TRP A 230 8.02 -0.88 -10.24
CA TRP A 230 7.46 -1.69 -9.16
C TRP A 230 6.81 -0.84 -8.07
N THR A 231 7.51 0.19 -7.57
CA THR A 231 6.93 1.09 -6.56
C THR A 231 5.72 1.85 -7.12
N LEU A 232 5.76 2.27 -8.38
CA LEU A 232 4.60 2.89 -9.03
C LEU A 232 3.40 1.91 -9.12
N THR A 233 3.64 0.65 -9.47
CA THR A 233 2.59 -0.37 -9.51
C THR A 233 1.92 -0.51 -8.15
N LEU A 234 2.70 -0.60 -7.06
CA LEU A 234 2.14 -0.65 -5.71
C LEU A 234 1.32 0.60 -5.39
N GLU A 235 1.86 1.78 -5.71
CA GLU A 235 1.18 3.05 -5.49
C GLU A 235 -0.15 3.19 -6.25
N VAL A 236 -0.25 2.65 -7.47
CA VAL A 236 -1.46 2.76 -8.31
C VAL A 236 -2.50 1.67 -7.98
N LEU A 237 -2.08 0.52 -7.46
CA LEU A 237 -2.99 -0.57 -7.10
C LEU A 237 -4.02 -0.17 -6.04
N VAL A 238 -3.74 0.86 -5.22
CA VAL A 238 -4.74 1.40 -4.29
C VAL A 238 -5.97 1.97 -5.01
N ALA A 239 -5.82 2.50 -6.23
CA ALA A 239 -6.95 2.95 -7.04
C ALA A 239 -7.88 1.78 -7.38
N VAL A 240 -7.31 0.64 -7.77
CA VAL A 240 -8.07 -0.57 -8.10
C VAL A 240 -8.75 -1.13 -6.86
N HIS A 241 -8.00 -1.33 -5.78
CA HIS A 241 -8.52 -1.88 -4.54
C HIS A 241 -9.59 -0.99 -3.91
N GLY A 242 -9.31 0.32 -3.73
CA GLY A 242 -10.26 1.27 -3.14
C GLY A 242 -11.55 1.41 -3.95
N THR A 243 -11.46 1.34 -5.28
CA THR A 243 -12.64 1.34 -6.16
C THR A 243 -13.49 0.09 -5.93
N LEU A 244 -12.87 -1.10 -5.91
CA LEU A 244 -13.60 -2.37 -5.71
C LEU A 244 -14.25 -2.45 -4.33
N VAL A 245 -13.57 -2.00 -3.28
CA VAL A 245 -14.15 -1.93 -1.93
C VAL A 245 -15.32 -0.95 -1.91
N ALA A 246 -15.22 0.21 -2.57
CA ALA A 246 -16.32 1.17 -2.64
C ALA A 246 -17.55 0.62 -3.39
N VAL A 247 -17.34 -0.12 -4.47
CA VAL A 247 -18.43 -0.82 -5.19
C VAL A 247 -19.04 -1.91 -4.31
N MET A 248 -18.22 -2.69 -3.60
CA MET A 248 -18.70 -3.76 -2.73
C MET A 248 -19.53 -3.22 -1.55
N ASN A 249 -19.11 -2.10 -0.96
CA ASN A 249 -19.75 -1.53 0.23
C ASN A 249 -20.98 -0.68 -0.10
N SER A 250 -21.02 -0.03 -1.27
CA SER A 250 -22.05 0.98 -1.57
C SER A 250 -22.68 0.84 -2.96
N GLY A 251 -22.38 -0.25 -3.69
CA GLY A 251 -22.93 -0.52 -5.00
C GLY A 251 -22.39 0.39 -6.13
N PRO A 252 -22.91 0.22 -7.36
CA PRO A 252 -22.48 0.98 -8.54
C PRO A 252 -22.84 2.47 -8.47
N ASP A 253 -23.82 2.86 -7.67
CA ASP A 253 -24.21 4.26 -7.46
C ASP A 253 -23.42 4.95 -6.33
N GLY A 254 -22.62 4.16 -5.60
CA GLY A 254 -21.87 4.59 -4.43
C GLY A 254 -20.70 5.54 -4.71
N MET A 255 -19.68 5.50 -3.84
CA MET A 255 -18.55 6.43 -3.87
C MET A 255 -17.35 5.95 -4.69
N TRP A 256 -17.48 4.88 -5.47
CA TRP A 256 -16.38 4.36 -6.29
C TRP A 256 -15.74 5.39 -7.24
N PRO A 257 -16.46 6.38 -7.84
CA PRO A 257 -15.83 7.38 -8.70
C PRO A 257 -14.87 8.28 -7.92
N MET A 258 -15.20 8.62 -6.66
CA MET A 258 -14.32 9.37 -5.78
C MET A 258 -12.99 8.65 -5.57
N PHE A 259 -13.02 7.33 -5.34
CA PHE A 259 -11.81 6.52 -5.16
C PHE A 259 -11.04 6.36 -6.46
N LEU A 260 -11.70 5.95 -7.55
CA LEU A 260 -11.02 5.74 -8.83
C LEU A 260 -10.40 7.03 -9.35
N PHE A 261 -11.23 8.06 -9.59
CA PHE A 261 -10.77 9.29 -10.20
C PHE A 261 -9.92 10.12 -9.23
N GLY A 262 -10.16 10.03 -7.92
CA GLY A 262 -9.31 10.67 -6.92
C GLY A 262 -7.88 10.11 -6.91
N PHE A 263 -7.71 8.78 -6.84
CA PHE A 263 -6.36 8.19 -6.89
C PHE A 263 -5.71 8.32 -8.27
N VAL A 264 -6.48 8.20 -9.36
CA VAL A 264 -5.94 8.45 -10.71
C VAL A 264 -5.55 9.92 -10.89
N ALA A 265 -6.26 10.87 -10.26
CA ALA A 265 -5.85 12.27 -10.23
C ALA A 265 -4.49 12.43 -9.52
N VAL A 266 -4.24 11.76 -8.40
CA VAL A 266 -2.91 11.76 -7.76
C VAL A 266 -1.84 11.15 -8.70
N PHE A 267 -2.18 10.10 -9.43
CA PHE A 267 -1.26 9.52 -10.42
C PHE A 267 -0.90 10.50 -11.54
N VAL A 268 -1.90 11.13 -12.15
CA VAL A 268 -1.76 12.11 -13.23
C VAL A 268 -1.03 13.35 -12.73
N LEU A 269 -1.39 13.88 -11.56
CA LEU A 269 -0.81 15.10 -11.04
C LEU A 269 0.58 14.90 -10.45
N THR A 270 0.92 13.71 -9.95
CA THR A 270 2.16 13.51 -9.16
C THR A 270 2.99 12.33 -9.62
N GLN A 271 2.43 11.12 -9.64
CA GLN A 271 3.23 9.90 -9.66
C GLN A 271 3.86 9.63 -11.04
N MET A 272 3.13 9.89 -12.12
CA MET A 272 3.56 9.60 -13.49
C MET A 272 4.83 10.38 -13.91
N HIS A 273 5.08 11.53 -13.29
CA HIS A 273 6.21 12.41 -13.59
C HIS A 273 7.56 11.84 -13.12
N GLY A 274 7.55 10.87 -12.21
CA GLY A 274 8.78 10.25 -11.69
C GLY A 274 9.31 9.08 -12.53
N VAL A 275 8.49 8.44 -13.38
CA VAL A 275 8.86 7.13 -13.94
C VAL A 275 9.54 7.18 -15.31
N GLY A 276 9.70 8.37 -15.89
CA GLY A 276 10.39 8.57 -17.16
C GLY A 276 9.50 8.40 -18.39
N LEU A 277 8.20 8.63 -18.26
CA LEU A 277 7.26 8.64 -19.39
C LEU A 277 7.57 9.76 -20.37
N THR A 278 7.42 9.48 -21.67
CA THR A 278 7.50 10.50 -22.72
C THR A 278 6.40 11.55 -22.53
N ALA A 279 6.58 12.74 -23.11
CA ALA A 279 5.55 13.78 -23.06
C ALA A 279 4.24 13.29 -23.72
N ALA A 280 4.36 12.58 -24.86
CA ALA A 280 3.21 12.00 -25.54
C ALA A 280 2.43 11.01 -24.66
N ALA A 281 3.13 10.10 -23.95
CA ALA A 281 2.47 9.15 -23.06
C ALA A 281 1.73 9.86 -21.91
N ARG A 282 2.34 10.90 -21.33
CA ARG A 282 1.69 11.72 -20.29
C ARG A 282 0.44 12.44 -20.80
N TRP A 283 0.50 13.01 -22.00
CA TRP A 283 -0.66 13.65 -22.63
C TRP A 283 -1.78 12.65 -22.95
N TRP A 284 -1.44 11.46 -23.46
CA TRP A 284 -2.43 10.41 -23.70
C TRP A 284 -3.11 9.95 -22.41
N ILE A 285 -2.34 9.69 -21.36
CA ILE A 285 -2.88 9.35 -20.04
C ILE A 285 -3.80 10.45 -19.52
N THR A 286 -3.37 11.71 -19.61
CA THR A 286 -4.15 12.87 -19.14
C THR A 286 -5.44 13.03 -19.94
N GLY A 287 -5.36 12.89 -21.27
CA GLY A 287 -6.53 12.95 -22.16
C GLY A 287 -7.51 11.81 -21.90
N ALA A 288 -7.02 10.59 -21.69
CA ALA A 288 -7.85 9.44 -21.33
C ALA A 288 -8.53 9.63 -19.97
N PHE A 289 -7.80 10.15 -18.97
CA PHE A 289 -8.36 10.51 -17.67
C PHE A 289 -9.46 11.57 -17.78
N ALA A 290 -9.23 12.63 -18.55
CA ALA A 290 -10.23 13.69 -18.77
C ALA A 290 -11.46 13.16 -19.51
N ALA A 291 -11.27 12.38 -20.58
CA ALA A 291 -12.37 11.82 -21.36
C ALA A 291 -13.23 10.85 -20.54
N THR A 292 -12.60 9.95 -19.78
CA THR A 292 -13.32 9.00 -18.92
C THR A 292 -14.03 9.68 -17.76
N THR A 293 -13.43 10.74 -17.21
CA THR A 293 -14.07 11.60 -16.21
C THR A 293 -15.33 12.25 -16.77
N VAL A 294 -15.24 12.91 -17.94
CA VAL A 294 -16.40 13.53 -18.59
C VAL A 294 -17.48 12.49 -18.87
N LEU A 295 -17.11 11.31 -19.37
CA LEU A 295 -18.05 10.23 -19.65
C LEU A 295 -18.79 9.79 -18.38
N VAL A 296 -18.08 9.46 -17.30
CA VAL A 296 -18.72 8.99 -16.06
C VAL A 296 -19.56 10.08 -15.40
N TYR A 297 -19.07 11.31 -15.33
CA TYR A 297 -19.81 12.41 -14.71
C TYR A 297 -20.94 12.97 -15.57
N SER A 298 -20.96 12.71 -16.89
CA SER A 298 -22.12 13.00 -17.74
C SER A 298 -23.34 12.17 -17.35
N TRP A 299 -23.12 10.92 -16.89
CA TRP A 299 -24.18 10.05 -16.40
C TRP A 299 -24.45 10.25 -14.90
N ARG A 300 -23.39 10.39 -14.09
CA ARG A 300 -23.48 10.54 -12.63
C ARG A 300 -24.02 11.91 -12.16
N GLY A 301 -23.88 12.93 -13.00
CA GLY A 301 -24.19 14.33 -12.68
C GLY A 301 -22.94 15.16 -12.43
N PHE A 302 -22.83 16.29 -13.13
CA PHE A 302 -21.70 17.22 -12.98
C PHE A 302 -21.68 17.95 -11.63
N ASP A 303 -22.79 17.97 -10.90
CA ASP A 303 -22.88 18.42 -9.51
C ASP A 303 -21.94 17.62 -8.57
N LYS A 304 -21.62 16.38 -8.93
CA LYS A 304 -20.73 15.49 -8.16
C LYS A 304 -19.26 15.55 -8.58
N ILE A 305 -18.87 16.37 -9.57
CA ILE A 305 -17.50 16.40 -10.11
C ILE A 305 -16.44 16.74 -9.05
N GLY A 306 -16.84 17.42 -7.97
CA GLY A 306 -15.97 17.70 -6.82
C GLY A 306 -15.46 16.46 -6.08
N GLU A 307 -16.00 15.27 -6.33
CA GLU A 307 -15.48 14.00 -5.78
C GLU A 307 -14.03 13.73 -6.20
N ILE A 308 -13.64 14.12 -7.42
CA ILE A 308 -12.32 13.86 -8.00
C ILE A 308 -11.21 14.53 -7.19
N ILE A 309 -11.48 15.72 -6.64
CA ILE A 309 -10.48 16.51 -5.93
C ILE A 309 -10.34 16.09 -4.47
N ARG A 310 -11.26 15.30 -3.91
CA ARG A 310 -11.28 15.00 -2.46
C ARG A 310 -10.03 14.26 -2.01
N ILE A 311 -9.62 13.21 -2.72
CA ILE A 311 -8.42 12.43 -2.38
C ILE A 311 -7.14 13.26 -2.57
N PRO A 312 -6.88 13.89 -3.73
CA PRO A 312 -5.72 14.75 -3.89
C PRO A 312 -5.64 15.87 -2.84
N ALA A 313 -6.77 16.52 -2.52
CA ALA A 313 -6.81 17.60 -1.54
C ALA A 313 -6.43 17.09 -0.14
N VAL A 314 -7.00 15.96 0.29
CA VAL A 314 -6.69 15.35 1.59
C VAL A 314 -5.23 14.90 1.64
N GLU A 315 -4.75 14.19 0.62
CA GLU A 315 -3.36 13.71 0.61
C GLU A 315 -2.35 14.86 0.61
N TYR A 316 -2.53 15.90 -0.21
CA TYR A 316 -1.62 17.04 -0.24
C TYR A 316 -1.64 17.85 1.06
N LEU A 317 -2.82 18.04 1.65
CA LEU A 317 -2.94 18.66 2.96
C LEU A 317 -2.18 17.85 4.03
N LEU A 318 -2.36 16.53 4.04
CA LEU A 318 -1.68 15.65 4.97
C LEU A 318 -0.16 15.59 4.73
N VAL A 319 0.32 15.75 3.48
CA VAL A 319 1.76 15.91 3.20
C VAL A 319 2.29 17.16 3.90
N ALA A 320 1.57 18.28 3.83
CA ALA A 320 1.98 19.52 4.50
C ALA A 320 1.99 19.35 6.03
N VAL A 321 0.93 18.76 6.61
CA VAL A 321 0.85 18.47 8.05
C VAL A 321 1.99 17.56 8.48
N LEU A 322 2.22 16.45 7.78
CA LEU A 322 3.27 15.50 8.10
C LEU A 322 4.67 16.14 7.98
N ALA A 323 4.90 16.98 6.97
CA ALA A 323 6.17 17.69 6.82
C ALA A 323 6.45 18.63 8.00
N LEU A 324 5.42 19.33 8.50
CA LEU A 324 5.52 20.20 9.68
C LEU A 324 5.80 19.39 10.95
N LEU A 325 5.10 18.26 11.15
CA LEU A 325 5.31 17.39 12.31
C LEU A 325 6.74 16.82 12.34
N VAL A 326 7.21 16.27 11.21
CA VAL A 326 8.57 15.72 11.10
C VAL A 326 9.61 16.83 11.33
N TRP A 327 9.38 18.01 10.76
CA TRP A 327 10.26 19.16 10.97
C TRP A 327 10.32 19.59 12.44
N ALA A 328 9.18 19.61 13.13
CA ALA A 328 9.12 19.96 14.55
C ALA A 328 9.92 18.96 15.41
N VAL A 329 9.76 17.66 15.15
CA VAL A 329 10.54 16.59 15.82
C VAL A 329 12.04 16.72 15.53
N ALA A 330 12.42 17.02 14.29
CA ALA A 330 13.81 17.22 13.92
C ALA A 330 14.42 18.44 14.64
N ARG A 331 13.66 19.54 14.77
CA ARG A 331 14.09 20.74 15.48
C ARG A 331 14.26 20.52 16.99
N THR A 332 13.31 19.86 17.64
CA THR A 332 13.38 19.61 19.09
C THR A 332 14.54 18.69 19.43
N THR A 333 14.76 17.63 18.65
CA THR A 333 15.89 16.71 18.86
C THR A 333 17.26 17.38 18.65
N GLN A 334 17.38 18.33 17.73
CA GLN A 334 18.59 19.14 17.58
C GLN A 334 18.80 20.09 18.77
N ALA A 335 17.73 20.72 19.27
CA ALA A 335 17.80 21.64 20.40
C ALA A 335 18.21 20.94 21.70
N ILE A 336 17.73 19.71 21.95
CA ILE A 336 18.08 18.92 23.14
C ILE A 336 19.53 18.42 23.11
N ARG A 337 20.13 18.28 21.92
CA ARG A 337 21.52 17.81 21.76
C ARG A 337 22.56 18.93 21.84
N ARG A 338 22.14 20.19 21.98
CA ARG A 338 23.00 21.36 22.17
C ARG A 338 23.06 21.73 23.64
#